data_AF-A0A1M5F3U9-F1
#
_entry.id   AF-A0A1M5F3U9-F1
#
_cell.length_a   1.000
_cell.length_b   1.000
_cell.length_c   1.000
_cell.angle_alpha   90.00
_cell.angle_beta   90.00
_cell.angle_gamma   90.00
#
_symmetry.space_group_name_H-M   'P 1'
#
loop_
_entity.id
_entity.type
_entity.pdbx_description
1 polymer ?
#
loop_
_entity_poly.entity_id
_entity_poly.type
_entity_poly.pdbx_seq_one_letter_code
_entity_poly.pdbx_strand_id
1 'polypeptide(L)'
;MRKEKAPVTGREDCTAGTCNSTATRKHQSRAMQRAALLKWLQVHQRITTLQARNELGIMHPAGRVQELRDAGNDIATQWQWEADATGKEHKQALYVLLSCKGGAA
;
A
#
# COMPACT_ATOMS: atom_id res chain seq x y z
N MET A 1 62.00 -13.49 4.55
CA MET A 1 60.97 -13.24 3.51
C MET A 1 59.91 -12.31 4.10
N ARG A 2 60.12 -10.98 4.01
CA ARG A 2 59.16 -9.96 4.46
C ARG A 2 58.30 -9.60 3.24
N LYS A 3 56.99 -9.81 3.30
CA LYS A 3 56.06 -9.35 2.26
C LYS A 3 55.81 -7.87 2.47
N GLU A 4 56.29 -7.06 1.53
CA GLU A 4 56.00 -5.63 1.43
C GLU A 4 54.51 -5.45 1.10
N LYS A 5 53.83 -4.55 1.82
CA LYS A 5 52.42 -4.20 1.55
C LYS A 5 52.38 -3.27 0.34
N ALA A 6 51.58 -3.63 -0.67
CA ALA A 6 51.32 -2.76 -1.82
C ALA A 6 50.67 -1.44 -1.38
N PRO A 7 51.05 -0.29 -1.98
CA PRO A 7 50.40 0.98 -1.72
C PRO A 7 48.97 0.97 -2.27
N VAL A 8 47.99 1.30 -1.42
CA VAL A 8 46.61 1.52 -1.86
C VAL A 8 46.57 2.87 -2.59
N THR A 9 46.55 2.84 -3.91
CA THR A 9 46.24 4.03 -4.71
C THR A 9 44.79 4.41 -4.42
N GLY A 10 44.56 5.68 -4.10
CA GLY A 10 43.28 6.21 -3.66
C GLY A 10 42.13 5.74 -4.54
N ARG A 11 41.05 5.27 -3.91
CA ARG A 11 39.78 5.10 -4.61
C ARG A 11 39.32 6.50 -4.98
N GLU A 12 39.31 6.79 -6.26
CA GLU A 12 38.62 7.95 -6.80
C GLU A 12 37.13 7.69 -6.54
N ASP A 13 36.56 8.38 -5.56
CA ASP A 13 35.13 8.36 -5.34
C ASP A 13 34.48 8.84 -6.64
N CYS A 14 33.82 7.92 -7.35
CA CYS A 14 32.98 8.25 -8.49
C CYS A 14 31.90 9.20 -7.98
N THR A 15 32.16 10.50 -8.05
CA THR A 15 31.20 11.55 -7.73
C THR A 15 30.25 11.63 -8.92
N ALA A 16 29.45 10.58 -9.10
CA ALA A 16 28.37 10.54 -10.05
C ALA A 16 27.39 11.63 -9.63
N GLY A 17 27.36 12.71 -10.40
CA GLY A 17 26.45 13.83 -10.19
C GLY A 17 25.04 13.31 -10.02
N THR A 18 24.51 13.45 -8.81
CA THR A 18 23.12 13.18 -8.51
C THR A 18 22.30 14.27 -9.19
N CYS A 19 21.88 14.05 -10.44
CA CYS A 19 20.83 14.86 -11.01
C CYS A 19 19.56 14.55 -10.22
N ASN A 20 19.23 15.44 -9.28
CA ASN A 20 18.02 15.34 -8.47
C ASN A 20 16.82 15.68 -9.37
N SER A 21 16.43 14.74 -10.22
CA SER A 21 15.22 14.83 -11.01
C SER A 21 14.06 14.98 -10.02
N THR A 22 13.52 16.17 -9.89
CA THR A 22 12.34 16.49 -9.07
C THR A 22 11.08 15.91 -9.72
N ALA A 23 11.07 14.61 -9.97
CA ALA A 23 9.84 13.86 -10.13
C ALA A 23 9.12 13.93 -8.78
N THR A 24 8.00 14.66 -8.73
CA THR A 24 7.15 14.77 -7.54
C THR A 24 6.62 13.39 -7.17
N ARG A 25 7.33 12.67 -6.30
CA ARG A 25 6.86 11.38 -5.76
C ARG A 25 5.53 11.60 -5.05
N LYS A 26 4.45 11.05 -5.61
CA LYS A 26 3.11 11.06 -4.98
C LYS A 26 3.13 10.16 -3.75
N HIS A 27 3.57 10.69 -2.63
CA HIS A 27 3.58 9.97 -1.36
C HIS A 27 2.16 9.94 -0.77
N GLN A 28 1.62 8.75 -0.57
CA GLN A 28 0.33 8.55 0.10
C GLN A 28 0.58 8.28 1.59
N SER A 29 0.21 9.23 2.45
CA SER A 29 0.28 9.01 3.90
C SER A 29 -0.72 7.93 4.34
N ARG A 30 -0.50 7.34 5.53
CA ARG A 30 -1.45 6.36 6.11
C ARG A 30 -2.86 6.96 6.26
N ALA A 31 -2.96 8.25 6.58
CA ALA A 31 -4.24 8.94 6.70
C ALA A 31 -4.94 9.07 5.33
N MET A 32 -4.20 9.41 4.27
CA MET A 32 -4.75 9.49 2.91
C MET A 32 -5.24 8.12 2.41
N GLN A 33 -4.49 7.05 2.68
CA GLN A 33 -4.89 5.68 2.33
C GLN A 33 -6.20 5.28 3.04
N ARG A 34 -6.34 5.55 4.35
CA ARG A 34 -7.58 5.30 5.09
C ARG A 34 -8.76 6.08 4.52
N ALA A 35 -8.56 7.37 4.25
CA ALA A 35 -9.59 8.24 3.71
C ALA A 35 -10.05 7.78 2.32
N ALA A 36 -9.10 7.40 1.45
CA ALA A 36 -9.41 6.85 0.13
C ALA A 36 -10.19 5.53 0.21
N LEU A 37 -9.78 4.63 1.09
CA LEU A 37 -10.46 3.36 1.32
C LEU A 37 -11.88 3.55 1.86
N LEU A 38 -12.06 4.44 2.85
CA LEU A 38 -13.38 4.75 3.40
C LEU A 38 -14.28 5.38 2.34
N LYS A 39 -13.77 6.34 1.57
CA LYS A 39 -14.50 6.97 0.47
C LYS A 39 -14.95 5.94 -0.56
N TRP A 40 -14.08 5.01 -0.94
CA TRP A 40 -14.43 3.93 -1.85
C TRP A 40 -15.55 3.06 -1.29
N LEU A 41 -15.42 2.65 -0.02
CA LEU A 41 -16.41 1.84 0.67
C LEU A 41 -17.76 2.57 0.81
N GLN A 42 -17.78 3.87 1.02
CA GLN A 42 -19.02 4.65 1.06
C GLN A 42 -19.73 4.65 -0.30
N VAL A 43 -18.98 4.82 -1.39
CA VAL A 43 -19.54 4.88 -2.75
C VAL A 43 -19.95 3.51 -3.28
N HIS A 44 -19.12 2.48 -3.09
CA HIS A 44 -19.30 1.16 -3.72
C HIS A 44 -19.77 0.07 -2.75
N GLN A 45 -19.86 0.38 -1.46
CA GLN A 45 -20.20 -0.54 -0.35
C GLN A 45 -19.22 -1.70 -0.12
N ARG A 46 -18.44 -2.12 -1.11
CA ARG A 46 -17.49 -3.22 -1.00
C ARG A 46 -16.19 -2.97 -1.75
N ILE A 47 -15.13 -3.67 -1.33
CA ILE A 47 -13.85 -3.68 -2.04
C ILE A 47 -13.08 -4.98 -1.76
N THR A 48 -12.47 -5.56 -2.79
CA THR A 48 -11.60 -6.74 -2.62
C THR A 48 -10.18 -6.31 -2.24
N THR A 49 -9.41 -7.25 -1.69
CA THR A 49 -8.01 -6.99 -1.35
C THR A 49 -7.18 -6.66 -2.60
N LEU A 50 -7.48 -7.27 -3.75
CA LEU A 50 -6.80 -6.97 -5.01
C LEU A 50 -7.21 -5.61 -5.57
N GLN A 51 -8.50 -5.27 -5.55
CA GLN A 51 -8.98 -3.94 -5.93
C GLN A 51 -8.34 -2.84 -5.07
N ALA A 52 -8.24 -3.04 -3.74
CA ALA A 52 -7.59 -2.06 -2.86
C ALA A 52 -6.10 -1.85 -3.20
N ARG A 53 -5.40 -2.89 -3.68
CA ARG A 53 -4.00 -2.76 -4.12
C ARG A 53 -3.89 -2.09 -5.49
N ASN A 54 -4.72 -2.51 -6.44
CA ASN A 54 -4.63 -2.08 -7.85
C ASN A 54 -5.21 -0.68 -8.06
N GLU A 55 -6.40 -0.41 -7.52
CA GLU A 55 -7.14 0.84 -7.75
C GLU A 55 -6.72 1.95 -6.77
N LEU A 56 -6.51 1.60 -5.49
CA LEU A 56 -6.21 2.57 -4.44
C LEU A 56 -4.71 2.64 -4.09
N GLY A 57 -3.88 1.75 -4.63
CA GLY A 57 -2.44 1.71 -4.32
C GLY A 57 -2.12 1.34 -2.86
N ILE A 58 -3.05 0.70 -2.14
CA ILE A 58 -2.88 0.36 -0.73
C ILE A 58 -2.21 -1.00 -0.61
N MET A 59 -0.92 -1.02 -0.27
CA MET A 59 -0.15 -2.27 -0.17
C MET A 59 -0.54 -3.16 1.00
N HIS A 60 -1.11 -2.59 2.07
CA HIS A 60 -1.57 -3.34 3.25
C HIS A 60 -3.06 -3.04 3.58
N PRO A 61 -4.02 -3.53 2.75
CA PRO A 61 -5.45 -3.21 2.92
C PRO A 61 -6.01 -3.66 4.26
N ALA A 62 -5.65 -4.86 4.74
CA ALA A 62 -6.16 -5.41 5.99
C ALA A 62 -5.89 -4.49 7.19
N GLY A 63 -4.68 -3.92 7.28
CA GLY A 63 -4.34 -2.98 8.35
C GLY A 63 -5.11 -1.66 8.24
N ARG A 64 -5.38 -1.17 7.02
CA ARG A 64 -6.21 0.03 6.82
C ARG A 64 -7.67 -0.22 7.19
N VAL A 65 -8.21 -1.40 6.87
CA VAL A 65 -9.56 -1.81 7.28
C VAL A 65 -9.65 -1.93 8.80
N GLN A 66 -8.63 -2.50 9.45
CA GLN A 66 -8.60 -2.57 10.92
C GLN A 66 -8.64 -1.17 11.53
N GLU A 67 -7.81 -0.25 11.04
CA GLU A 67 -7.84 1.15 11.51
C GLU A 67 -9.22 1.83 11.30
N LEU A 68 -9.97 1.46 10.25
CA LEU A 68 -11.34 1.97 10.02
C LEU A 68 -12.37 1.35 10.97
N ARG A 69 -12.21 0.07 11.32
CA ARG A 69 -13.04 -0.61 12.34
C ARG A 69 -12.80 -0.02 13.71
N ASP A 70 -11.54 0.24 14.06
CA ASP A 70 -11.16 0.88 15.32
C ASP A 70 -11.72 2.31 15.42
N ALA A 71 -11.85 3.00 14.27
CA ALA A 71 -12.55 4.28 14.18
C ALA A 71 -14.09 4.16 14.33
N GLY A 72 -14.62 2.95 14.42
CA GLY A 72 -16.04 2.64 14.70
C GLY A 72 -16.91 2.36 13.48
N ASN A 73 -16.32 2.12 12.31
CA ASN A 73 -17.09 1.70 11.13
C ASN A 73 -17.37 0.19 11.19
N ASP A 74 -18.59 -0.21 10.84
CA ASP A 74 -18.95 -1.62 10.75
C ASP A 74 -18.61 -2.17 9.36
N ILE A 75 -17.55 -2.97 9.29
CA ILE A 75 -17.03 -3.53 8.04
C ILE A 75 -16.92 -5.05 8.18
N ALA A 76 -17.77 -5.79 7.49
CA ALA A 76 -17.69 -7.24 7.41
C ALA A 76 -16.57 -7.68 6.46
N THR A 77 -15.92 -8.80 6.77
CA THR A 77 -15.03 -9.49 5.83
C THR A 77 -15.71 -10.77 5.37
N GLN A 78 -15.87 -10.91 4.07
CA GLN A 78 -16.24 -12.15 3.41
C GLN A 78 -15.03 -12.67 2.62
N TRP A 79 -15.04 -13.96 2.30
CA TRP A 79 -13.97 -14.57 1.51
C TRP A 79 -14.50 -15.00 0.15
N GLN A 80 -13.80 -14.63 -0.91
CA GLN A 80 -14.13 -15.03 -2.27
C GLN A 80 -12.89 -15.57 -2.98
N TRP A 81 -13.09 -16.45 -3.96
CA TRP A 81 -12.03 -16.84 -4.89
C TRP A 81 -12.00 -15.83 -6.03
N GLU A 82 -10.83 -15.27 -6.29
CA GLU A 82 -10.62 -14.29 -7.35
C GLU A 82 -9.27 -14.55 -8.01
N ALA A 83 -9.24 -14.48 -9.35
CA ALA A 83 -8.02 -14.61 -10.12
C ALA A 83 -7.18 -13.34 -9.99
N ASP A 84 -5.86 -13.50 -9.85
CA ASP A 84 -4.92 -12.40 -9.97
C ASP A 84 -4.64 -12.03 -11.45
N ALA A 85 -3.77 -11.04 -11.67
CA ALA A 85 -3.39 -10.62 -13.02
C ALA A 85 -2.67 -11.71 -13.83
N THR A 86 -2.17 -12.77 -13.20
CA THR A 86 -1.55 -13.94 -13.85
C THR A 86 -2.57 -15.05 -14.12
N GLY A 87 -3.83 -14.87 -13.72
CA GLY A 87 -4.91 -15.84 -13.88
C GLY A 87 -4.93 -16.92 -12.81
N LYS A 88 -4.10 -16.80 -11.75
CA LYS A 88 -4.10 -17.76 -10.65
C LYS A 88 -5.18 -17.40 -9.64
N GLU A 89 -6.01 -18.37 -9.28
CA GLU A 89 -7.05 -18.15 -8.28
C GLU A 89 -6.50 -18.12 -6.86
N HIS A 90 -6.90 -17.10 -6.12
CA HIS A 90 -6.55 -16.92 -4.72
C HIS A 90 -7.81 -16.64 -3.91
N LYS A 91 -7.85 -17.17 -2.69
CA LYS A 91 -8.87 -16.78 -1.71
C LYS A 91 -8.53 -15.40 -1.19
N GLN A 92 -9.36 -14.43 -1.52
CA GLN A 92 -9.18 -13.02 -1.17
C GLN A 92 -10.29 -12.53 -0.23
N ALA A 93 -9.95 -11.56 0.61
CA ALA A 93 -10.92 -10.89 1.46
C ALA A 93 -11.69 -9.83 0.65
N LEU A 94 -13.01 -9.92 0.74
CA LEU A 94 -13.99 -8.92 0.32
C LEU A 94 -14.43 -8.15 1.57
N TYR A 95 -14.11 -6.87 1.63
CA TYR A 95 -14.55 -6.00 2.71
C TYR A 95 -15.85 -5.33 2.30
N VAL A 96 -16.87 -5.41 3.16
CA VAL A 96 -18.20 -4.84 2.92
C VAL A 96 -18.53 -3.89 4.06
N LEU A 97 -18.78 -2.62 3.73
CA LEU A 97 -19.25 -1.62 4.68
C LEU A 97 -20.74 -1.87 4.97
N LEU A 98 -21.07 -2.12 6.23
CA LEU A 98 -22.44 -2.31 6.70
C LEU A 98 -23.00 -1.02 7.30
N SER A 99 -22.16 -0.27 8.01
CA SER A 99 -22.53 1.02 8.58
C SER A 99 -21.28 1.90 8.74
N CYS A 100 -21.40 3.18 8.40
CA CYS A 100 -20.33 4.16 8.60
C CYS A 100 -20.60 5.00 9.86
N LYS A 101 -19.57 5.20 10.68
CA LYS A 101 -19.68 6.08 11.84
C LYS A 101 -19.46 7.52 11.37
N GLY A 102 -20.57 8.27 11.25
CA GLY A 102 -20.56 9.68 10.85
C GLY A 102 -21.32 10.01 9.57
N GLY A 103 -22.10 9.08 9.01
CA GLY A 103 -23.15 9.39 8.04
C GLY A 103 -24.47 9.66 8.74
N ALA A 104 -24.59 10.79 9.43
CA ALA A 104 -25.91 11.39 9.58
C ALA A 104 -26.32 11.85 8.17
N ALA A 105 -27.46 11.35 7.70
CA ALA A 105 -28.12 11.84 6.50
C ALA A 105 -28.44 13.34 6.63
#